data_AF-F8PMD5-F1
#
_entry.id   AF-F8PMD5-F1
#
_cell.length_a   1.000
_cell.length_b   1.000
_cell.length_c   1.000
_cell.angle_alpha   90.00
_cell.angle_beta   90.00
_cell.angle_gamma   90.00
#
_symmetry.space_group_name_H-M   'P 1'
#
loop_
_entity.id
_entity.type
_entity.pdbx_description
1 polymer ?
#
loop_
_entity_poly.entity_id
_entity_poly.type
_entity_poly.pdbx_seq_one_letter_code
_entity_poly.pdbx_strand_id
1 'polypeptide(L)'
;MSSQDMNALLHAMRVQIAELTSQLAEIQANPPVATPSVEKTFNKKVEVLQIWVKANWDAFANDFKVATAVLSRLKGPVAGRYAQVRLQECYTAGVWPTWDDLKKEIEKYFKPQAERDWARQQIRSFKQGNMRTDDYVTR
;
A
#
# COMPACT_ATOMS: atom_id res chain seq x y z
N MET A 1 2.63 55.24 4.09
CA MET A 1 3.62 54.20 3.73
C MET A 1 4.52 54.75 2.66
N SER A 2 5.83 54.72 2.89
CA SER A 2 6.84 55.19 1.94
C SER A 2 6.88 54.27 0.71
N SER A 3 7.29 54.79 -0.46
CA SER A 3 7.59 53.96 -1.64
C SER A 3 8.59 52.83 -1.32
N GLN A 4 9.48 53.07 -0.34
CA GLN A 4 10.41 52.06 0.17
C GLN A 4 9.72 50.91 0.93
N ASP A 5 8.63 51.18 1.66
CA ASP A 5 7.88 50.15 2.41
C ASP A 5 7.13 49.20 1.46
N MET A 6 6.55 49.74 0.39
CA MET A 6 5.85 48.91 -0.61
C MET A 6 6.81 47.99 -1.36
N ASN A 7 7.99 48.49 -1.72
CA ASN A 7 9.00 47.68 -2.39
C ASN A 7 9.58 46.60 -1.47
N ALA A 8 9.76 46.91 -0.18
CA ALA A 8 10.19 45.93 0.81
C ALA A 8 9.15 44.81 1.00
N LEU A 9 7.87 45.16 1.07
CA LEU A 9 6.77 44.19 1.17
C LEU A 9 6.69 43.29 -0.09
N LEU A 10 6.83 43.89 -1.27
CA LEU A 10 6.80 43.15 -2.54
C LEU A 10 7.96 42.15 -2.63
N HIS A 11 9.15 42.53 -2.17
CA HIS A 11 10.30 41.63 -2.11
C HIS A 11 10.09 40.48 -1.12
N ALA A 12 9.56 40.78 0.08
CA ALA A 12 9.27 39.76 1.08
C ALA A 12 8.25 38.73 0.58
N MET A 13 7.21 39.17 -0.14
CA MET A 13 6.22 38.28 -0.75
C MET A 13 6.84 37.40 -1.84
N ARG A 14 7.73 37.95 -2.67
CA ARG A 14 8.45 37.15 -3.69
C ARG A 14 9.33 36.08 -3.07
N VAL A 15 10.00 36.39 -1.96
CA VAL A 15 10.82 35.43 -1.21
C VAL A 15 9.94 34.32 -0.60
N GLN A 16 8.80 34.65 -0.01
CA GLN A 16 7.87 33.64 0.51
C GLN A 16 7.29 32.73 -0.59
N ILE A 17 6.96 33.29 -1.75
CA ILE A 17 6.49 32.49 -2.89
C ILE A 17 7.60 31.54 -3.36
N ALA A 18 8.84 32.00 -3.45
CA ALA A 18 9.98 31.16 -3.83
C ALA A 18 10.21 30.02 -2.83
N GLU A 19 10.14 30.33 -1.53
CA GLU A 19 10.31 29.35 -0.45
C GLU A 19 9.21 28.28 -0.47
N LEU A 20 7.94 28.70 -0.56
CA LEU A 20 6.82 27.76 -0.67
C LEU A 20 6.89 26.93 -1.95
N THR A 21 7.39 27.51 -3.05
CA THR A 21 7.61 26.79 -4.31
C THR A 21 8.74 25.77 -4.16
N SER A 22 9.80 26.08 -3.42
CA SER A 22 10.89 25.14 -3.10
C SER A 22 10.38 23.98 -2.24
N GLN A 23 9.62 24.28 -1.19
CA GLN A 23 9.01 23.25 -0.32
C GLN A 23 8.02 22.37 -1.10
N LEU A 24 7.25 22.95 -2.02
CA LEU A 24 6.36 22.20 -2.89
C LEU A 24 7.15 21.32 -3.86
N ALA A 25 8.26 21.82 -4.41
CA ALA A 25 9.15 21.07 -5.28
C ALA A 25 9.85 19.92 -4.54
N GLU A 26 10.22 20.08 -3.27
CA GLU A 26 10.76 19.00 -2.44
C GLU A 26 9.71 17.91 -2.16
N ILE A 27 8.46 18.29 -1.88
CA ILE A 27 7.35 17.35 -1.71
C ILE A 27 7.02 16.64 -3.03
N GLN A 28 7.17 17.31 -4.17
CA GLN A 28 6.96 16.75 -5.51
C GLN A 28 8.14 15.92 -6.02
N ALA A 29 9.38 16.24 -5.60
CA ALA A 29 10.59 15.50 -5.91
C ALA A 29 10.76 14.26 -5.01
N ASN A 30 10.18 14.31 -3.80
CA ASN A 30 10.04 13.18 -2.88
C ASN A 30 8.55 12.88 -2.61
N PRO A 31 7.78 12.40 -3.60
CA PRO A 31 6.51 11.78 -3.28
C PRO A 31 6.81 10.63 -2.30
N PRO A 32 5.91 10.27 -1.35
CA PRO A 32 6.11 9.07 -0.55
C PRO A 32 6.23 7.93 -1.55
N VAL A 33 7.46 7.47 -1.76
CA VAL A 33 7.77 6.37 -2.65
C VAL A 33 6.85 5.27 -2.18
N ALA A 34 5.91 4.85 -3.03
CA ALA A 34 5.21 3.60 -2.81
C ALA A 34 6.35 2.58 -2.72
N THR A 35 6.70 2.19 -1.50
CA THR A 35 7.99 1.58 -1.23
C THR A 35 7.93 0.25 -1.97
N PRO A 36 8.66 0.05 -3.09
CA PRO A 36 8.66 -1.25 -3.76
C PRO A 36 9.18 -2.34 -2.80
N SER A 37 9.87 -1.91 -1.72
CA SER A 37 10.23 -2.72 -0.56
C SER A 37 9.02 -3.39 0.12
N VAL A 38 7.86 -2.74 0.26
CA VAL A 38 6.71 -3.30 0.98
C VAL A 38 6.02 -4.37 0.17
N GLU A 39 5.78 -4.17 -1.13
CA GLU A 39 5.26 -5.22 -2.02
C GLU A 39 6.26 -6.38 -2.13
N LYS A 40 7.53 -6.09 -2.40
CA LYS A 40 8.59 -7.13 -2.47
C LYS A 40 8.70 -7.91 -1.16
N THR A 41 8.56 -7.26 -0.02
CA THR A 41 8.59 -7.92 1.30
C THR A 41 7.31 -8.72 1.56
N PHE A 42 6.15 -8.22 1.14
CA PHE A 42 4.88 -8.95 1.25
C PHE A 42 4.89 -10.20 0.38
N ASN A 43 5.21 -10.06 -0.91
CA ASN A 43 5.30 -11.17 -1.87
C ASN A 43 6.31 -12.22 -1.39
N LYS A 44 7.46 -11.79 -0.87
CA LYS A 44 8.46 -12.69 -0.25
C LYS A 44 7.89 -13.42 0.97
N LYS A 45 7.14 -12.75 1.84
CA LYS A 45 6.50 -13.40 3.01
C LYS A 45 5.42 -14.40 2.61
N VAL A 46 4.61 -14.08 1.60
CA VAL A 46 3.59 -14.99 1.06
C VAL A 46 4.25 -16.20 0.42
N GLU A 47 5.33 -16.02 -0.35
CA GLU A 47 6.09 -17.11 -0.96
C GLU A 47 6.71 -18.04 0.09
N VAL A 48 7.30 -17.48 1.17
CA VAL A 48 7.82 -18.27 2.29
C VAL A 48 6.71 -19.08 2.96
N LEU A 49 5.52 -18.51 3.15
CA LEU A 49 4.37 -19.25 3.67
C LEU A 49 3.94 -20.38 2.73
N GLN A 50 3.92 -20.14 1.41
CA GLN A 50 3.59 -21.17 0.42
C GLN A 50 4.57 -22.34 0.44
N ILE A 51 5.87 -22.06 0.46
CA ILE A 51 6.91 -23.09 0.55
C ILE A 51 6.74 -23.89 1.84
N TRP A 52 6.49 -23.20 2.96
CA TRP A 52 6.30 -23.85 4.24
C TRP A 52 5.08 -24.78 4.25
N VAL A 53 3.91 -24.33 3.74
CA VAL A 53 2.71 -25.17 3.65
C VAL A 53 2.97 -26.41 2.79
N LYS A 54 3.62 -26.25 1.63
CA LYS A 54 3.96 -27.37 0.74
C LYS A 54 4.92 -28.36 1.40
N ALA A 55 5.92 -27.86 2.13
CA ALA A 55 6.91 -28.70 2.81
C ALA A 55 6.34 -29.47 4.02
N ASN A 56 5.17 -29.08 4.53
CA ASN A 56 4.51 -29.72 5.67
C ASN A 56 3.16 -30.34 5.29
N TRP A 57 2.88 -30.49 3.98
CA TRP A 57 1.55 -30.83 3.47
C TRP A 57 1.03 -32.17 4.02
N ASP A 58 1.90 -33.16 4.06
CA ASP A 58 1.68 -34.50 4.59
C ASP A 58 1.41 -34.54 6.10
N ALA A 59 1.89 -33.55 6.86
CA ALA A 59 1.62 -33.42 8.28
C ALA A 59 0.22 -32.86 8.59
N PHE A 60 -0.48 -32.31 7.60
CA PHE A 60 -1.83 -31.77 7.78
C PHE A 60 -2.90 -32.82 7.49
N ALA A 61 -3.68 -33.17 8.52
CA ALA A 61 -4.75 -34.16 8.40
C ALA A 61 -6.02 -33.64 7.71
N ASN A 62 -6.24 -32.32 7.67
CA ASN A 62 -7.43 -31.68 7.08
C ASN A 62 -7.25 -30.15 6.96
N ASP A 63 -8.20 -29.49 6.30
CA ASP A 63 -8.23 -28.04 6.09
C ASP A 63 -8.22 -27.25 7.40
N PHE A 64 -8.84 -27.76 8.46
CA PHE A 64 -8.76 -27.14 9.79
C PHE A 64 -7.30 -27.00 10.24
N LYS A 65 -6.50 -28.07 10.16
CA LYS A 65 -5.09 -28.02 10.56
C LYS A 65 -4.30 -27.04 9.69
N VAL A 66 -4.55 -27.03 8.38
CA VAL A 66 -3.89 -26.09 7.45
C VAL A 66 -4.23 -24.64 7.79
N ALA A 67 -5.52 -24.30 7.83
CA ALA A 67 -6.00 -22.95 8.07
C ALA A 67 -5.55 -22.42 9.44
N THR A 68 -5.63 -23.24 10.49
CA THR A 68 -5.21 -22.84 11.84
C THR A 68 -3.70 -22.58 11.89
N ALA A 69 -2.90 -23.43 11.24
CA ALA A 69 -1.44 -23.27 11.19
C ALA A 69 -1.01 -22.02 10.41
N VAL A 70 -1.64 -21.76 9.27
CA VAL A 70 -1.40 -20.56 8.45
C VAL A 70 -1.80 -19.30 9.21
N LEU A 71 -3.03 -19.22 9.72
CA LEU A 71 -3.54 -18.04 10.42
C LEU A 71 -2.71 -17.75 11.68
N SER A 72 -2.25 -18.78 12.39
CA SER A 72 -1.38 -18.61 13.57
C SER A 72 -0.01 -17.99 13.24
N ARG A 73 0.46 -18.10 12.00
CA ARG A 73 1.72 -17.49 11.53
C ARG A 73 1.56 -16.04 11.09
N LEU A 74 0.34 -15.55 10.90
CA LEU A 74 0.08 -14.15 10.61
C LEU A 74 0.21 -13.32 11.90
N LYS A 75 1.23 -12.46 11.95
CA LYS A 75 1.57 -11.65 13.13
C LYS A 75 1.67 -10.17 12.78
N GLY A 76 1.47 -9.33 13.80
CA GLY A 76 1.52 -7.87 13.70
C GLY A 76 0.13 -7.22 13.86
N PRO A 77 0.06 -5.88 13.95
CA PRO A 77 -1.17 -5.18 14.31
C PRO A 77 -2.36 -5.45 13.38
N VAL A 78 -2.09 -5.53 12.07
CA VAL A 78 -3.13 -5.74 11.05
C VAL A 78 -3.34 -7.23 10.80
N ALA A 79 -2.27 -7.97 10.51
CA ALA A 79 -2.35 -9.39 10.16
C ALA A 79 -2.80 -10.28 11.33
N GLY A 80 -2.41 -9.94 12.56
CA GLY A 80 -2.84 -10.65 13.77
C GLY A 80 -4.34 -10.45 14.07
N ARG A 81 -4.87 -9.23 13.89
CA ARG A 81 -6.31 -8.96 14.05
C ARG A 81 -7.13 -9.71 12.99
N TYR A 82 -6.71 -9.67 11.73
CA TYR A 82 -7.32 -10.46 10.68
C TYR A 82 -7.33 -11.94 11.04
N ALA A 83 -6.20 -12.50 11.48
CA ALA A 83 -6.12 -13.90 11.84
C ALA A 83 -7.05 -14.27 13.01
N GLN A 84 -7.16 -13.40 14.01
CA GLN A 84 -8.07 -13.59 15.14
C GLN A 84 -9.53 -13.62 14.70
N VAL A 85 -9.96 -12.63 13.91
CA VAL A 85 -11.33 -12.55 13.38
C VAL A 85 -11.63 -13.76 12.50
N ARG A 86 -10.72 -14.09 11.57
CA ARG A 86 -10.92 -15.20 10.64
C ARG A 86 -10.97 -16.55 11.34
N LEU A 87 -10.13 -16.77 12.36
CA LEU A 87 -10.21 -17.97 13.20
C LEU A 87 -11.59 -18.06 13.88
N GLN A 88 -12.05 -16.96 14.48
CA GLN A 88 -13.35 -16.92 15.17
C GLN A 88 -14.52 -17.22 14.22
N GLU A 89 -14.49 -16.67 13.01
CA GLU A 89 -15.49 -16.95 11.98
C GLU A 89 -15.52 -18.43 11.59
N CYS A 90 -14.36 -19.03 11.33
CA CYS A 90 -14.26 -20.46 11.01
C CYS A 90 -14.81 -21.33 12.14
N TYR A 91 -14.48 -21.01 13.40
CA TYR A 91 -15.01 -21.71 14.56
C TYR A 91 -16.53 -21.56 14.70
N THR A 92 -17.06 -20.37 14.44
CA THR A 92 -18.51 -20.09 14.56
C THR A 92 -19.30 -20.74 13.43
N ALA A 93 -18.76 -20.75 12.21
CA ALA A 93 -19.39 -21.36 11.05
C ALA A 93 -19.24 -22.89 11.02
N GLY A 94 -18.22 -23.44 11.71
CA GLY A 94 -17.87 -24.86 11.62
C GLY A 94 -17.27 -25.26 10.26
N VAL A 95 -16.91 -24.28 9.43
CA VAL A 95 -16.38 -24.48 8.07
C VAL A 95 -14.98 -23.88 7.99
N TRP A 96 -14.06 -24.64 7.44
CA TRP A 96 -12.66 -24.27 7.31
C TRP A 96 -12.28 -24.09 5.84
N PRO A 97 -11.58 -23.01 5.48
CA PRO A 97 -11.18 -22.78 4.10
C PRO A 97 -10.08 -23.75 3.69
N THR A 98 -10.09 -24.16 2.42
CA THR A 98 -8.95 -24.83 1.80
C THR A 98 -7.74 -23.89 1.78
N TRP A 99 -6.54 -24.47 1.60
CA TRP A 99 -5.33 -23.65 1.42
C TRP A 99 -5.46 -22.65 0.26
N ASP A 100 -6.02 -23.07 -0.87
CA ASP A 100 -6.11 -22.23 -2.06
C ASP A 100 -7.06 -21.05 -1.86
N ASP A 101 -8.17 -21.26 -1.16
CA ASP A 101 -9.12 -20.19 -0.84
C ASP A 101 -8.52 -19.21 0.17
N LEU A 102 -7.86 -19.73 1.21
CA LEU A 102 -7.21 -18.92 2.21
C LEU A 102 -6.06 -18.09 1.62
N LYS A 103 -5.28 -18.68 0.71
CA LYS A 103 -4.22 -17.97 -0.02
C LYS A 103 -4.78 -16.80 -0.83
N LYS A 104 -5.83 -17.03 -1.63
CA LYS A 104 -6.48 -15.98 -2.42
C LYS A 104 -7.03 -14.86 -1.52
N GLU A 105 -7.61 -15.21 -0.39
CA GLU A 105 -8.12 -14.25 0.59
C GLU A 105 -7.00 -13.38 1.18
N ILE A 106 -5.90 -14.00 1.65
CA ILE A 106 -4.73 -13.30 2.18
C ILE A 106 -4.11 -12.40 1.12
N GLU A 107 -3.90 -12.89 -0.09
CA GLU A 107 -3.36 -12.10 -1.20
C GLU A 107 -4.26 -10.90 -1.53
N LYS A 108 -5.59 -11.09 -1.50
CA LYS A 108 -6.55 -10.00 -1.71
C LYS A 108 -6.52 -8.95 -0.60
N TYR A 109 -6.52 -9.38 0.65
CA TYR A 109 -6.61 -8.49 1.82
C TYR A 109 -5.31 -7.71 2.06
N PHE A 110 -4.17 -8.38 1.91
CA PHE A 110 -2.86 -7.81 2.22
C PHE A 110 -2.12 -7.31 0.99
N LYS A 111 -2.75 -7.33 -0.19
CA LYS A 111 -2.19 -6.68 -1.38
C LYS A 111 -1.81 -5.24 -1.03
N PRO A 112 -0.62 -4.76 -1.39
CA PRO A 112 -0.19 -3.39 -1.09
C PRO A 112 -1.17 -2.36 -1.64
N GLN A 113 -2.09 -1.89 -0.79
CA GLN A 113 -3.08 -0.90 -1.16
C GLN A 113 -2.41 0.48 -1.36
N ALA A 114 -1.27 0.70 -0.70
CA ALA A 114 -0.46 1.91 -0.82
C ALA A 114 0.00 2.18 -2.27
N GLU A 115 0.34 1.17 -3.07
CA GLU A 115 0.72 1.35 -4.47
C GLU A 115 -0.48 1.67 -5.35
N ARG A 116 -1.63 1.03 -5.09
CA ARG A 116 -2.89 1.35 -5.79
C ARG A 116 -3.34 2.77 -5.49
N ASP A 117 -3.24 3.18 -4.24
CA ASP A 117 -3.63 4.52 -3.81
C ASP A 117 -2.60 5.56 -4.25
N TRP A 118 -1.31 5.23 -4.31
CA TRP A 118 -0.29 6.04 -4.94
C TRP A 118 -0.54 6.20 -6.45
N ALA A 119 -0.82 5.11 -7.18
CA ALA A 119 -1.13 5.17 -8.61
C ALA A 119 -2.37 6.04 -8.86
N ARG A 120 -3.41 5.91 -8.01
CA ARG A 120 -4.59 6.78 -8.04
C ARG A 120 -4.24 8.24 -7.77
N GLN A 121 -3.36 8.53 -6.82
CA GLN A 121 -2.91 9.89 -6.53
C GLN A 121 -2.10 10.48 -7.70
N GLN A 122 -1.20 9.69 -8.30
CA GLN A 122 -0.43 10.12 -9.47
C GLN A 122 -1.35 10.44 -10.65
N ILE A 123 -2.26 9.54 -11.02
CA ILE A 123 -3.24 9.77 -12.09
C ILE A 123 -4.11 11.01 -11.81
N ARG A 124 -4.52 11.25 -10.56
CA ARG A 124 -5.28 12.46 -10.17
C ARG A 124 -4.46 13.74 -10.24
N SER A 125 -3.15 13.66 -10.06
CA SER A 125 -2.24 14.82 -10.12
C SER A 125 -1.88 15.21 -11.54
N PHE A 126 -1.94 14.27 -12.49
CA PHE A 126 -1.75 14.58 -13.90
C PHE A 126 -2.86 15.52 -14.40
N LYS A 127 -2.43 16.63 -14.98
CA LYS A 127 -3.30 17.56 -15.70
C LYS A 127 -2.85 17.61 -17.13
N GLN A 128 -3.79 17.55 -18.07
CA GLN A 128 -3.51 17.58 -19.51
C GLN A 128 -2.70 18.81 -19.94
N GLY A 129 -2.95 19.98 -19.32
CA GLY A 129 -2.26 21.22 -19.67
C GLY A 129 -2.47 21.56 -21.15
N ASN A 130 -1.38 21.91 -21.84
CA ASN A 130 -1.40 22.24 -23.27
C ASN A 130 -1.02 21.04 -24.18
N MET A 131 -0.99 19.82 -23.65
CA MET A 131 -0.67 18.62 -24.44
C MET A 131 -1.85 18.20 -25.32
N ARG A 132 -1.53 17.63 -26.49
CA ARG A 132 -2.51 16.91 -27.30
C ARG A 132 -3.10 15.77 -26.47
N THR A 133 -4.41 15.56 -26.62
CA THR A 133 -5.17 14.51 -25.95
C THR A 133 -4.55 13.12 -26.18
N ASP A 134 -4.10 12.86 -27.40
CA ASP A 134 -3.48 11.59 -27.81
C ASP A 134 -2.22 11.28 -26.97
N ASP A 135 -1.36 12.28 -26.76
CA ASP A 135 -0.13 12.17 -25.98
C ASP A 135 -0.41 12.07 -24.46
N TYR A 136 -1.49 12.70 -24.00
CA TYR A 136 -1.90 12.65 -22.60
C TYR A 136 -2.47 11.29 -22.19
N VAL A 137 -3.21 10.62 -23.08
CA VAL A 137 -3.82 9.30 -22.81
C VAL A 137 -2.78 8.17 -22.82
N THR A 138 -1.63 8.37 -23.46
CA THR A 138 -0.59 7.34 -23.64
C THR A 138 0.49 7.37 -22.53
N ARG A 139 0.37 8.26 -21.55
CA ARG A 139 1.36 8.51 -20.49
C ARG A 139 1.00 7.83 -19.17
#